data_AF-A0AAW0G2A1-F1
#
_entry.id   AF-A0AAW0G2A1-F1
#
_cell.length_a   1.000
_cell.length_b   1.000
_cell.length_c   1.000
_cell.angle_alpha   90.00
_cell.angle_beta   90.00
_cell.angle_gamma   90.00
#
_symmetry.space_group_name_H-M   'P 1'
#
loop_
_entity.id
_entity.type
_entity.pdbx_description
1 polymer ?
#
loop_
_entity_poly.entity_id
_entity_poly.type
_entity_poly.pdbx_seq_one_letter_code
_entity_poly.pdbx_strand_id
1 'polypeptide(L)'
;MAIQAMSSETRSGEQRVVRFHPPSFDIRVETVPIPQLIEPDDAIVKVTLAGLCGSDLHVYRGHEEVDAVMTSGHEFVGEVIALGESFKPGVSGRPSLYSTLQVGDKVVSPFTVSCGECHFCRVGFSARCVHSALFGTPDLPGGQAQYVRVPKAGGTLLKIEDITSLFHGRTQLADTSLILLADILPTGAFAALQALQHPKVSALIHDTSYPYNGFVPRHVPLDTVQLNASDRTITFAVIGLGPVGICALVSLLDMLEDISTITYQVVAIDPNVSRREKCQSVLTSIESGVKSAQVVVADIDESKNIVKDWTGGVGCNAVLEVVGNNSALTLAYDIVRPFGVISSVGVHQGPPLPFTGRDVYNKNVSFEFGRCPVRAILPIAAAILLKRQDVFGGVGESASLIDRILGFDEAPEIYKVFNEGGCGKILFDPWRS
;
A
#
# COMPACT_ATOMS: atom_id res chain seq x y z
N MET A 1 31.54 -15.71 14.72
CA MET A 1 30.64 -15.43 15.87
C MET A 1 29.66 -14.37 15.38
N ALA A 2 28.34 -14.49 15.39
CA ALA A 2 27.46 -15.48 16.01
C ALA A 2 26.29 -15.79 15.04
N ILE A 3 26.01 -17.08 14.84
CA ILE A 3 24.65 -17.52 14.52
C ILE A 3 24.15 -18.02 15.86
N GLN A 4 23.36 -17.22 16.57
CA GLN A 4 22.55 -17.84 17.59
C GLN A 4 21.53 -18.69 16.84
N ALA A 5 21.78 -20.00 16.87
CA ALA A 5 20.71 -20.96 16.97
C ALA A 5 19.55 -20.31 17.77
N MET A 6 18.33 -20.30 17.21
CA MET A 6 17.13 -20.03 18.02
C MET A 6 17.32 -20.67 19.39
N SER A 7 17.12 -19.90 20.46
CA SER A 7 17.29 -20.41 21.83
C SER A 7 16.55 -21.75 21.97
N SER A 8 17.01 -22.65 22.84
CA SER A 8 16.30 -23.91 23.07
C SER A 8 14.81 -23.70 23.37
N GLU A 9 14.49 -22.57 24.01
CA GLU A 9 13.16 -22.10 24.35
C GLU A 9 12.30 -21.71 23.12
N THR A 10 12.90 -21.20 22.04
CA THR A 10 12.17 -20.85 20.80
C THR A 10 12.04 -22.02 19.81
N ARG A 11 12.82 -23.09 19.94
CA ARG A 11 12.75 -24.28 19.05
C ARG A 11 11.63 -25.25 19.38
N SER A 12 11.18 -25.28 20.63
CA SER A 12 10.07 -26.12 21.11
C SER A 12 8.99 -25.31 21.83
N GLY A 13 9.04 -23.99 21.69
CA GLY A 13 8.13 -23.06 22.33
C GLY A 13 6.82 -22.93 21.57
N GLU A 14 5.80 -22.47 22.29
CA GLU A 14 4.52 -22.08 21.73
C GLU A 14 4.46 -20.56 21.58
N GLN A 15 3.52 -20.09 20.77
CA GLN A 15 3.23 -18.69 20.53
C GLN A 15 1.74 -18.45 20.42
N ARG A 16 1.31 -17.23 20.73
CA ARG A 16 -0.04 -16.75 20.48
C ARG A 16 -0.19 -16.26 19.04
N VAL A 17 -1.31 -16.58 18.42
CA VAL A 17 -1.66 -16.18 17.05
C VAL A 17 -3.14 -15.84 16.95
N VAL A 18 -3.47 -14.93 16.04
CA VAL A 18 -4.86 -14.69 15.60
C VAL A 18 -5.13 -15.58 14.39
N ARG A 19 -6.18 -16.40 14.45
CA ARG A 19 -6.54 -17.34 13.39
C ARG A 19 -7.97 -17.14 12.92
N PHE A 20 -8.13 -17.26 11.61
CA PHE A 20 -9.41 -17.45 10.98
C PHE A 20 -9.77 -18.94 10.96
N HIS A 21 -11.00 -19.25 11.36
CA HIS A 21 -11.60 -20.58 11.23
C HIS A 21 -12.75 -20.49 10.22
N PRO A 22 -12.84 -21.37 9.23
CA PRO A 22 -14.04 -21.47 8.43
C PRO A 22 -15.20 -22.08 9.23
N PRO A 23 -16.46 -21.69 8.99
CA PRO A 23 -16.92 -20.73 7.98
C PRO A 23 -16.70 -19.25 8.39
N SER A 24 -17.09 -18.30 7.52
CA SER A 24 -16.96 -16.84 7.73
C SER A 24 -17.31 -16.35 9.14
N PHE A 25 -16.69 -15.24 9.54
CA PHE A 25 -16.90 -14.49 10.79
C PHE A 25 -16.31 -15.10 12.08
N ASP A 26 -15.44 -16.12 11.98
CA ASP A 26 -14.84 -16.77 13.14
C ASP A 26 -13.33 -16.48 13.26
N ILE A 27 -13.00 -15.55 14.16
CA ILE A 27 -11.63 -15.18 14.53
C ILE A 27 -11.38 -15.62 15.97
N ARG A 28 -10.28 -16.34 16.18
CA ARG A 28 -9.89 -16.87 17.49
C ARG A 28 -8.43 -16.56 17.77
N VAL A 29 -8.11 -16.46 19.05
CA VAL A 29 -6.73 -16.39 19.52
C VAL A 29 -6.35 -17.77 20.02
N GLU A 30 -5.29 -18.33 19.46
CA GLU A 30 -4.83 -19.68 19.78
C GLU A 30 -3.35 -19.69 20.13
N THR A 31 -2.96 -20.71 20.87
CA THR A 31 -1.56 -21.03 21.13
C THR A 31 -1.13 -22.15 20.17
N VAL A 32 -0.09 -21.91 19.39
CA VAL A 32 0.45 -22.84 18.39
C VAL A 32 1.98 -22.92 18.49
N PRO A 33 2.64 -23.94 17.93
CA PRO A 33 4.11 -23.98 17.92
C PRO A 33 4.75 -22.78 17.20
N ILE A 34 5.91 -22.34 17.69
CA ILE A 34 6.74 -21.35 17.00
C ILE A 34 7.24 -21.93 15.65
N PRO A 35 7.14 -21.18 14.54
CA PRO A 35 7.58 -21.66 13.24
C PRO A 35 9.09 -21.92 13.22
N GLN A 36 9.48 -22.92 12.45
CA GLN A 36 10.88 -23.27 12.22
C GLN A 36 11.33 -22.80 10.83
N LEU A 37 12.64 -22.64 10.68
CA LEU A 37 13.25 -22.47 9.35
C LEU A 37 13.04 -23.76 8.56
N ILE A 38 12.52 -23.65 7.34
CA ILE A 38 12.28 -24.79 6.44
C ILE A 38 13.29 -24.74 5.30
N GLU A 39 13.43 -23.58 4.66
CA GLU A 39 14.32 -23.38 3.53
C GLU A 39 15.60 -22.63 3.93
N PRO A 40 16.72 -22.83 3.19
CA PRO A 40 17.96 -22.08 3.40
C PRO A 40 17.81 -20.56 3.35
N ASP A 41 16.74 -20.03 2.77
CA ASP A 41 16.51 -18.60 2.64
C ASP A 41 15.31 -18.06 3.39
N ASP A 42 14.84 -18.82 4.38
CA ASP A 42 13.89 -18.36 5.35
C ASP A 42 14.54 -17.43 6.39
N ALA A 43 13.71 -16.61 7.02
CA ALA A 43 13.98 -15.98 8.30
C ALA A 43 12.83 -16.25 9.28
N ILE A 44 13.11 -16.20 10.58
CA ILE A 44 12.07 -16.08 11.61
C ILE A 44 12.12 -14.67 12.17
N VAL A 45 10.98 -13.99 12.16
CA VAL A 45 10.83 -12.64 12.69
C VAL A 45 9.99 -12.70 13.96
N LYS A 46 10.50 -12.12 15.05
CA LYS A 46 9.74 -11.81 16.26
C LYS A 46 8.95 -10.54 15.98
N VAL A 47 7.64 -10.68 15.82
CA VAL A 47 6.74 -9.58 15.45
C VAL A 47 6.61 -8.62 16.63
N THR A 48 6.78 -7.33 16.39
CA THR A 48 6.54 -6.27 17.39
C THR A 48 5.16 -5.64 17.19
N LEU A 49 4.73 -5.47 15.95
CA LEU A 49 3.38 -5.01 15.60
C LEU A 49 2.88 -5.75 14.36
N ALA A 50 1.60 -6.11 14.38
CA ALA A 50 0.88 -6.67 13.23
C ALA A 50 -0.31 -5.77 12.85
N GLY A 51 -0.60 -5.64 11.56
CA GLY A 51 -1.71 -4.84 11.06
C GLY A 51 -2.97 -5.65 10.83
N LEU A 52 -4.12 -4.99 10.96
CA LEU A 52 -5.39 -5.43 10.40
C LEU A 52 -5.66 -4.64 9.11
N CYS A 53 -5.84 -5.35 7.99
CA CYS A 53 -6.10 -4.75 6.69
C CYS A 53 -7.52 -5.06 6.20
N GLY A 54 -8.05 -4.20 5.32
CA GLY A 54 -9.34 -4.44 4.68
C GLY A 54 -9.40 -5.73 3.87
N SER A 55 -8.25 -6.20 3.36
CA SER A 55 -8.13 -7.47 2.64
C SER A 55 -8.30 -8.69 3.55
N ASP A 56 -7.91 -8.61 4.83
CA ASP A 56 -8.18 -9.69 5.80
C ASP A 56 -9.70 -9.92 5.95
N LEU A 57 -10.51 -8.87 5.71
CA LEU A 57 -11.96 -8.98 5.76
C LEU A 57 -12.56 -9.75 4.56
N HIS A 58 -11.85 -9.91 3.44
CA HIS A 58 -12.36 -10.70 2.31
C HIS A 58 -12.52 -12.17 2.70
N VAL A 59 -11.52 -12.72 3.40
CA VAL A 59 -11.61 -14.09 3.96
C VAL A 59 -12.59 -14.12 5.13
N TYR A 60 -12.51 -13.14 6.05
CA TYR A 60 -13.41 -13.07 7.20
C TYR A 60 -14.90 -13.06 6.80
N ARG A 61 -15.27 -12.34 5.72
CA ARG A 61 -16.64 -12.26 5.20
C ARG A 61 -17.04 -13.44 4.32
N GLY A 62 -16.10 -14.32 3.97
CA GLY A 62 -16.32 -15.42 3.04
C GLY A 62 -16.43 -14.98 1.57
N HIS A 63 -15.88 -13.82 1.20
CA HIS A 63 -15.77 -13.42 -0.21
C HIS A 63 -14.64 -14.18 -0.92
N GLU A 64 -13.60 -14.54 -0.18
CA GLU A 64 -12.59 -15.52 -0.58
C GLU A 64 -12.87 -16.83 0.14
N GLU A 65 -13.09 -17.89 -0.63
CA GLU A 65 -13.33 -19.22 -0.07
C GLU A 65 -12.02 -19.81 0.47
N VAL A 66 -11.97 -19.98 1.79
CA VAL A 66 -10.89 -20.67 2.50
C VAL A 66 -11.52 -21.77 3.33
N ASP A 67 -11.11 -23.02 3.11
CA ASP A 67 -11.65 -24.23 3.76
C ASP A 67 -10.75 -24.77 4.88
N ALA A 68 -9.66 -24.06 5.20
CA ALA A 68 -8.69 -24.43 6.21
C ALA A 68 -8.49 -23.33 7.27
N VAL A 69 -8.14 -23.74 8.49
CA VAL A 69 -7.77 -22.80 9.56
C VAL A 69 -6.42 -22.17 9.25
N MET A 70 -6.33 -20.84 9.24
CA MET A 70 -5.11 -20.12 8.89
C MET A 70 -4.78 -19.05 9.94
N THR A 71 -3.49 -18.76 10.12
CA THR A 71 -3.03 -17.58 10.88
C THR A 71 -3.19 -16.35 10.02
N SER A 72 -3.87 -15.32 10.52
CA SER A 72 -4.26 -14.13 9.76
C SER A 72 -3.15 -13.09 9.63
N GLY A 73 -3.36 -12.13 8.72
CA GLY A 73 -2.59 -10.89 8.60
C GLY A 73 -1.36 -10.98 7.71
N HIS A 74 -1.08 -9.87 7.02
CA HIS A 74 0.02 -9.76 6.07
C HIS A 74 0.85 -8.49 6.25
N GLU A 75 0.55 -7.69 7.26
CA GLU A 75 1.31 -6.49 7.60
C GLU A 75 2.00 -6.71 8.94
N PHE A 76 3.33 -6.69 8.97
CA PHE A 76 4.06 -6.82 10.22
C PHE A 76 5.44 -6.14 10.19
N VAL A 77 5.84 -5.69 11.38
CA VAL A 77 7.20 -5.24 11.70
C VAL A 77 7.73 -6.08 12.85
N GLY A 78 9.05 -6.22 12.93
CA GLY A 78 9.64 -7.02 13.98
C GLY A 78 11.15 -7.07 13.92
N GLU A 79 11.71 -8.01 14.66
CA GLU A 79 13.15 -8.27 14.75
C GLU A 79 13.48 -9.66 14.20
N VAL A 80 14.51 -9.76 13.36
CA VAL A 80 15.00 -11.05 12.87
C VAL A 80 15.64 -11.83 14.04
N ILE A 81 15.09 -12.99 14.38
CA ILE A 81 15.65 -13.85 15.44
C ILE A 81 16.34 -15.12 14.92
N ALA A 82 16.13 -15.46 13.64
CA ALA A 82 16.79 -16.58 13.00
C ALA A 82 16.89 -16.38 11.49
N LEU A 83 17.95 -16.89 10.89
CA LEU A 83 18.21 -16.84 9.45
C LEU A 83 18.63 -18.21 8.94
N GLY A 84 18.15 -18.57 7.75
CA GLY A 84 18.56 -19.77 7.05
C GLY A 84 20.02 -19.73 6.56
N GLU A 85 20.47 -20.87 6.05
CA GLU A 85 21.85 -21.11 5.61
C GLU A 85 22.34 -20.13 4.51
N SER A 86 21.44 -19.56 3.71
CA SER A 86 21.77 -18.63 2.62
C SER A 86 22.36 -17.30 3.10
N PHE A 87 22.17 -16.96 4.38
CA PHE A 87 22.68 -15.73 4.98
C PHE A 87 24.06 -15.92 5.63
N LYS A 88 24.65 -17.11 5.55
CA LYS A 88 25.97 -17.38 6.11
C LYS A 88 27.06 -16.63 5.33
N PRO A 89 28.11 -16.13 6.01
CA PRO A 89 29.30 -15.62 5.33
C PRO A 89 29.88 -16.68 4.39
N GLY A 90 30.23 -16.27 3.17
CA GLY A 90 30.83 -17.15 2.16
C GLY A 90 29.84 -17.84 1.22
N VAL A 91 28.53 -17.70 1.42
CA VAL A 91 27.53 -18.11 0.42
C VAL A 91 27.66 -17.20 -0.80
N SER A 92 27.79 -17.80 -1.98
CA SER A 92 27.94 -17.09 -3.27
C SER A 92 26.85 -17.53 -4.26
N GLY A 93 26.73 -16.81 -5.39
CA GLY A 93 25.74 -17.13 -6.43
C GLY A 93 24.34 -16.57 -6.18
N ARG A 94 24.14 -15.78 -5.11
CA ARG A 94 22.90 -15.07 -4.81
C ARG A 94 23.09 -13.56 -4.83
N PRO A 95 22.04 -12.75 -5.05
CA PRO A 95 22.12 -11.30 -4.92
C PRO A 95 22.54 -10.87 -3.52
N SER A 96 23.12 -9.68 -3.41
CA SER A 96 23.57 -9.09 -2.13
C SER A 96 22.45 -9.02 -1.09
N LEU A 97 21.18 -8.98 -1.52
CA LEU A 97 19.99 -9.07 -0.68
C LEU A 97 20.01 -10.25 0.31
N TYR A 98 20.67 -11.36 -0.03
CA TYR A 98 20.81 -12.54 0.85
C TYR A 98 22.05 -12.50 1.74
N SER A 99 22.80 -11.40 1.73
CA SER A 99 23.98 -11.17 2.59
C SER A 99 23.83 -9.96 3.51
N THR A 100 22.69 -9.26 3.46
CA THR A 100 22.47 -8.01 4.19
C THR A 100 21.74 -8.17 5.52
N LEU A 101 20.95 -9.24 5.70
CA LEU A 101 20.21 -9.49 6.94
C LEU A 101 21.08 -10.15 8.02
N GLN A 102 20.87 -9.73 9.25
CA GLN A 102 21.50 -10.27 10.45
C GLN A 102 20.44 -10.50 11.55
N VAL A 103 20.73 -11.41 12.47
CA VAL A 103 19.93 -11.57 13.69
C VAL A 103 20.04 -10.28 14.52
N GLY A 104 18.90 -9.77 14.99
CA GLY A 104 18.77 -8.47 15.66
C GLY A 104 18.32 -7.34 14.74
N ASP A 105 18.29 -7.55 13.41
CA ASP A 105 17.82 -6.52 12.49
C ASP A 105 16.34 -6.24 12.70
N LYS A 106 16.01 -4.95 12.89
CA LYS A 106 14.63 -4.47 12.78
C LYS A 106 14.22 -4.47 11.31
N VAL A 107 13.05 -5.05 11.01
CA VAL A 107 12.53 -5.21 9.65
C VAL A 107 11.05 -4.87 9.55
N VAL A 108 10.65 -4.44 8.35
CA VAL A 108 9.26 -4.45 7.89
C VAL A 108 9.12 -5.47 6.76
N SER A 109 8.00 -6.20 6.74
CA SER A 109 7.72 -7.14 5.66
C SER A 109 6.64 -6.58 4.72
N PRO A 110 6.91 -6.49 3.42
CA PRO A 110 5.87 -6.40 2.42
C PRO A 110 4.84 -7.54 2.57
N PHE A 111 3.59 -7.25 2.23
CA PHE A 111 2.49 -8.22 2.34
C PHE A 111 2.61 -9.46 1.44
N THR A 112 3.50 -9.46 0.46
CA THR A 112 3.82 -10.61 -0.38
C THR A 112 5.30 -10.91 -0.41
N VAL A 113 5.62 -12.20 -0.44
CA VAL A 113 6.98 -12.71 -0.60
C VAL A 113 7.52 -12.31 -1.97
N SER A 114 8.77 -11.86 -2.03
CA SER A 114 9.47 -11.64 -3.29
C SER A 114 10.90 -12.17 -3.22
N CYS A 115 11.38 -12.84 -4.26
CA CYS A 115 12.69 -13.50 -4.22
C CYS A 115 13.87 -12.58 -4.45
N GLY A 116 13.68 -11.38 -5.03
CA GLY A 116 14.80 -10.53 -5.44
C GLY A 116 15.66 -11.10 -6.57
N GLU A 117 15.37 -12.31 -7.05
CA GLU A 117 16.22 -13.07 -7.97
C GLU A 117 15.62 -13.23 -9.36
N CYS A 118 14.31 -13.46 -9.49
CA CYS A 118 13.67 -13.73 -10.78
C CYS A 118 13.63 -12.48 -11.69
N HIS A 119 13.35 -12.67 -12.98
CA HIS A 119 13.26 -11.57 -13.95
C HIS A 119 12.37 -10.42 -13.45
N PHE A 120 11.14 -10.73 -13.01
CA PHE A 120 10.20 -9.72 -12.50
C PHE A 120 10.76 -8.95 -11.29
N CYS A 121 11.38 -9.64 -10.33
CA CYS A 121 12.03 -8.96 -9.20
C CYS A 121 13.16 -8.04 -9.64
N ARG A 122 14.04 -8.49 -10.54
CA ARG A 122 15.22 -7.71 -10.99
C ARG A 122 14.85 -6.45 -11.77
N VAL A 123 13.70 -6.44 -12.46
CA VAL A 123 13.20 -5.25 -13.19
C VAL A 123 12.21 -4.42 -12.38
N GLY A 124 12.02 -4.71 -11.09
CA GLY A 124 11.16 -3.92 -10.18
C GLY A 124 9.69 -4.34 -10.14
N PHE A 125 9.28 -5.38 -10.85
CA PHE A 125 7.90 -5.92 -10.85
C PHE A 125 7.69 -6.95 -9.74
N SER A 126 8.13 -6.64 -8.51
CA SER A 126 8.16 -7.59 -7.39
C SER A 126 6.78 -8.15 -7.03
N ALA A 127 5.70 -7.42 -7.31
CA ALA A 127 4.32 -7.87 -7.15
C ALA A 127 3.96 -9.11 -8.00
N ARG A 128 4.75 -9.42 -9.04
CA ARG A 128 4.61 -10.57 -9.93
C ARG A 128 5.83 -11.50 -9.85
N CYS A 129 6.48 -11.55 -8.68
CA CYS A 129 7.51 -12.54 -8.41
C CYS A 129 6.99 -13.96 -8.72
N VAL A 130 7.78 -14.78 -9.42
CA VAL A 130 7.41 -16.17 -9.75
C VAL A 130 7.36 -17.09 -8.52
N HIS A 131 7.93 -16.63 -7.40
CA HIS A 131 7.87 -17.26 -6.07
C HIS A 131 7.00 -16.45 -5.10
N SER A 132 6.09 -15.61 -5.61
CA SER A 132 5.21 -14.80 -4.77
C SER A 132 4.28 -15.69 -3.94
N ALA A 133 4.18 -15.39 -2.65
CA ALA A 133 3.21 -15.95 -1.74
C ALA A 133 2.62 -14.83 -0.88
N LEU A 134 1.33 -14.90 -0.57
CA LEU A 134 0.63 -13.94 0.28
C LEU A 134 0.64 -14.46 1.71
N PHE A 135 1.10 -13.64 2.66
CA PHE A 135 0.97 -13.94 4.08
C PHE A 135 -0.50 -13.96 4.49
N GLY A 136 -0.86 -14.77 5.47
CA GLY A 136 -2.24 -14.85 5.94
C GLY A 136 -3.10 -15.75 5.06
N THR A 137 -2.51 -16.80 4.48
CA THR A 137 -3.20 -17.80 3.66
C THR A 137 -2.94 -19.21 4.21
N PRO A 138 -3.71 -20.24 3.82
CA PRO A 138 -3.44 -21.62 4.23
C PRO A 138 -2.01 -22.09 3.93
N ASP A 139 -1.43 -21.65 2.81
CA ASP A 139 -0.08 -22.04 2.37
C ASP A 139 1.04 -21.26 3.06
N LEU A 140 0.75 -20.05 3.56
CA LEU A 140 1.73 -19.20 4.23
C LEU A 140 1.08 -18.48 5.42
N PRO A 141 1.36 -18.95 6.67
CA PRO A 141 0.85 -18.33 7.88
C PRO A 141 1.17 -16.83 7.95
N GLY A 142 0.20 -16.06 8.46
CA GLY A 142 0.28 -14.62 8.55
C GLY A 142 1.07 -14.04 9.72
N GLY A 143 1.16 -12.71 9.72
CA GLY A 143 1.92 -11.91 10.68
C GLY A 143 1.15 -11.50 11.94
N GLN A 144 -0.15 -11.79 12.07
CA GLN A 144 -0.87 -11.65 13.36
C GLN A 144 -0.52 -12.82 14.29
N ALA A 145 0.77 -12.87 14.62
CA ALA A 145 1.46 -13.89 15.39
C ALA A 145 2.56 -13.24 16.22
N GLN A 146 3.06 -13.91 17.26
CA GLN A 146 4.26 -13.46 17.97
C GLN A 146 5.54 -13.71 17.16
N TYR A 147 5.56 -14.77 16.35
CA TYR A 147 6.65 -15.13 15.46
C TYR A 147 6.14 -15.58 14.10
N VAL A 148 6.78 -15.12 13.03
CA VAL A 148 6.40 -15.45 11.66
C VAL A 148 7.60 -15.93 10.85
N ARG A 149 7.40 -16.97 10.04
CA ARG A 149 8.38 -17.44 9.06
C ARG A 149 8.25 -16.62 7.80
N VAL A 150 9.36 -16.09 7.31
CA VAL A 150 9.43 -15.28 6.10
C VAL A 150 10.27 -16.00 5.05
N PRO A 151 9.63 -16.59 4.02
CA PRO A 151 10.34 -17.17 2.89
C PRO A 151 11.04 -16.11 2.05
N LYS A 152 12.13 -16.52 1.39
CA LYS A 152 12.93 -15.64 0.52
C LYS A 152 13.30 -14.33 1.23
N ALA A 153 13.69 -14.42 2.50
CA ALA A 153 13.76 -13.28 3.40
C ALA A 153 14.63 -12.12 2.89
N GLY A 154 15.72 -12.39 2.17
CA GLY A 154 16.57 -11.34 1.60
C GLY A 154 15.83 -10.49 0.56
N GLY A 155 14.97 -11.11 -0.24
CA GLY A 155 14.13 -10.43 -1.22
C GLY A 155 12.85 -9.82 -0.62
N THR A 156 12.30 -10.41 0.44
CA THR A 156 11.06 -9.96 1.09
C THR A 156 11.31 -8.87 2.12
N LEU A 157 12.14 -9.12 3.13
CA LEU A 157 12.31 -8.22 4.28
C LEU A 157 13.08 -6.95 3.91
N LEU A 158 12.66 -5.86 4.53
CA LEU A 158 13.24 -4.54 4.38
C LEU A 158 13.79 -4.10 5.73
N LYS A 159 15.10 -3.87 5.82
CA LYS A 159 15.75 -3.41 7.05
C LYS A 159 15.39 -1.96 7.32
N ILE A 160 15.02 -1.65 8.56
CA ILE A 160 14.64 -0.29 8.95
C ILE A 160 15.84 0.66 8.89
N GLU A 161 17.05 0.19 9.19
CA GLU A 161 18.26 0.99 9.05
C GLU A 161 18.50 1.41 7.59
N ASP A 162 18.31 0.50 6.63
CA ASP A 162 18.43 0.84 5.21
C ASP A 162 17.42 1.94 4.83
N ILE A 163 16.20 1.88 5.36
CA ILE A 163 15.15 2.87 5.12
C ILE A 163 15.50 4.24 5.72
N THR A 164 15.97 4.29 6.97
CA THR A 164 16.30 5.55 7.66
C THR A 164 17.59 6.18 7.15
N SER A 165 18.56 5.37 6.70
CA SER A 165 19.83 5.83 6.13
C SER A 165 19.65 6.61 4.82
N LEU A 166 18.61 6.31 4.03
CA LEU A 166 18.26 7.04 2.80
C LEU A 166 18.05 8.55 3.03
N PHE A 167 17.78 8.97 4.27
CA PHE A 167 17.39 10.35 4.59
C PHE A 167 18.29 10.98 5.68
N HIS A 168 19.54 10.52 5.79
CA HIS A 168 20.59 11.09 6.64
C HIS A 168 20.24 11.19 8.14
N GLY A 169 19.36 10.32 8.67
CA GLY A 169 19.01 10.29 10.09
C GLY A 169 18.30 11.56 10.60
N ARG A 170 17.67 12.34 9.72
CA ARG A 170 17.18 13.70 10.03
C ARG A 170 15.80 13.78 10.69
N THR A 171 15.15 12.66 11.00
CA THR A 171 13.77 12.68 11.51
C THR A 171 13.53 11.61 12.58
N GLN A 172 12.77 11.98 13.61
CA GLN A 172 12.23 11.07 14.60
C GLN A 172 11.08 10.29 13.95
N LEU A 173 11.32 9.02 13.60
CA LEU A 173 10.33 8.14 13.01
C LEU A 173 9.62 7.37 14.12
N ALA A 174 8.29 7.42 14.17
CA ALA A 174 7.55 6.58 15.11
C ALA A 174 7.63 5.11 14.67
N ASP A 175 8.07 4.21 15.57
CA ASP A 175 8.16 2.76 15.30
C ASP A 175 6.81 2.18 14.82
N THR A 176 5.69 2.74 15.30
CA THR A 176 4.33 2.35 14.90
C THR A 176 4.02 2.67 13.44
N SER A 177 4.61 3.72 12.88
CA SER A 177 4.39 4.17 11.50
C SER A 177 5.07 3.27 10.47
N LEU A 178 6.10 2.52 10.88
CA LEU A 178 6.87 1.62 10.00
C LEU A 178 6.01 0.56 9.35
N ILE A 179 4.98 0.07 10.06
CA ILE A 179 4.10 -0.97 9.53
C ILE A 179 3.30 -0.51 8.32
N LEU A 180 3.13 0.81 8.13
CA LEU A 180 2.46 1.35 6.95
C LEU A 180 3.23 1.04 5.66
N LEU A 181 4.56 0.81 5.75
CA LEU A 181 5.42 0.38 4.64
C LEU A 181 5.25 -1.10 4.26
N ALA A 182 4.53 -1.88 5.06
CA ALA A 182 4.23 -3.28 4.74
C ALA A 182 3.26 -3.40 3.55
N ASP A 183 2.33 -2.45 3.41
CA ASP A 183 1.29 -2.48 2.37
C ASP A 183 0.75 -1.08 2.04
N ILE A 184 -0.07 -0.52 2.93
CA ILE A 184 -1.05 0.50 2.54
C ILE A 184 -0.42 1.82 2.06
N LEU A 185 0.72 2.25 2.63
CA LEU A 185 1.40 3.46 2.17
C LEU A 185 2.08 3.27 0.81
N PRO A 186 2.91 2.23 0.59
CA PRO A 186 3.39 1.89 -0.74
C PRO A 186 2.26 1.69 -1.76
N THR A 187 1.15 1.06 -1.38
CA THR A 187 0.00 0.85 -2.28
C THR A 187 -0.65 2.18 -2.67
N GLY A 188 -0.84 3.10 -1.73
CA GLY A 188 -1.32 4.47 -2.04
C GLY A 188 -0.34 5.25 -2.92
N ALA A 189 0.95 5.21 -2.60
CA ALA A 189 2.01 5.84 -3.40
C ALA A 189 2.09 5.26 -4.81
N PHE A 190 1.89 3.95 -4.97
CA PHE A 190 1.84 3.29 -6.27
C PHE A 190 0.66 3.78 -7.11
N ALA A 191 -0.53 3.94 -6.52
CA ALA A 191 -1.69 4.46 -7.23
C ALA A 191 -1.47 5.91 -7.74
N ALA A 192 -0.87 6.76 -6.90
CA ALA A 192 -0.48 8.11 -7.30
C ALA A 192 0.58 8.10 -8.40
N LEU A 193 1.62 7.28 -8.24
CA LEU A 193 2.73 7.22 -9.18
C LEU A 193 2.27 6.71 -10.56
N GLN A 194 1.43 5.69 -10.62
CA GLN A 194 0.81 5.20 -11.85
C GLN A 194 0.09 6.34 -12.60
N ALA A 195 -0.78 7.07 -11.90
CA ALA A 195 -1.48 8.21 -12.46
C ALA A 195 -0.54 9.33 -12.97
N LEU A 196 0.46 9.71 -12.16
CA LEU A 196 1.37 10.82 -12.48
C LEU A 196 2.36 10.47 -13.59
N GLN A 197 2.87 9.24 -13.63
CA GLN A 197 3.81 8.78 -14.65
C GLN A 197 3.15 8.43 -15.97
N HIS A 198 1.83 8.19 -15.98
CA HIS A 198 1.14 7.83 -17.20
C HIS A 198 1.37 8.90 -18.29
N PRO A 199 1.74 8.53 -19.53
CA PRO A 199 2.12 9.50 -20.57
C PRO A 199 1.09 10.60 -20.85
N LYS A 200 -0.21 10.27 -20.74
CA LYS A 200 -1.34 11.22 -20.88
C LYS A 200 -1.41 12.30 -19.78
N VAL A 201 -0.73 12.12 -18.65
CA VAL A 201 -0.70 13.04 -17.50
C VAL A 201 0.69 13.65 -17.36
N SER A 202 1.75 12.82 -17.39
CA SER A 202 3.14 13.26 -17.29
C SER A 202 3.51 14.31 -18.34
N ALA A 203 2.90 14.28 -19.54
CA ALA A 203 3.17 15.29 -20.57
C ALA A 203 2.83 16.69 -20.06
N LEU A 204 1.65 16.84 -19.44
CA LEU A 204 1.15 18.09 -18.89
C LEU A 204 1.99 18.54 -17.69
N ILE A 205 2.39 17.60 -16.82
CA ILE A 205 3.30 17.87 -15.70
C ILE A 205 4.63 18.46 -16.20
N HIS A 206 5.14 18.00 -17.33
CA HIS A 206 6.39 18.49 -17.91
C HIS A 206 6.22 19.68 -18.87
N ASP A 207 5.04 20.31 -18.92
CA ASP A 207 4.72 21.42 -19.85
C ASP A 207 4.96 21.06 -21.32
N THR A 208 4.57 19.84 -21.71
CA THR A 208 4.69 19.31 -23.07
C THR A 208 3.38 18.70 -23.54
N SER A 209 3.19 18.60 -24.86
CA SER A 209 2.09 17.82 -25.43
C SER A 209 2.44 16.34 -25.57
N TYR A 210 1.46 15.46 -25.40
CA TYR A 210 1.62 14.04 -25.73
C TYR A 210 1.94 13.89 -27.24
N PRO A 211 2.88 13.03 -27.65
CA PRO A 211 3.60 12.01 -26.85
C PRO A 211 5.02 12.41 -26.41
N TYR A 212 5.36 13.70 -26.43
CA TYR A 212 6.76 14.16 -26.43
C TYR A 212 7.50 14.08 -25.08
N ASN A 213 6.81 13.78 -23.98
CA ASN A 213 7.44 13.44 -22.69
C ASN A 213 7.87 11.96 -22.61
N GLY A 214 7.48 11.14 -23.58
CA GLY A 214 7.78 9.72 -23.65
C GLY A 214 8.86 9.40 -24.68
N PHE A 215 8.88 8.13 -25.11
CA PHE A 215 9.76 7.71 -26.19
C PHE A 215 9.25 8.21 -27.55
N VAL A 216 10.03 9.07 -28.19
CA VAL A 216 9.85 9.48 -29.58
C VAL A 216 11.11 9.11 -30.38
N PRO A 217 10.99 8.40 -31.52
CA PRO A 217 12.16 8.05 -32.32
C PRO A 217 12.94 9.30 -32.74
N ARG A 218 14.28 9.28 -32.57
CA ARG A 218 15.16 10.45 -32.77
C ARG A 218 15.09 11.11 -34.15
N HIS A 219 14.63 10.38 -35.18
CA HIS A 219 14.53 10.89 -36.54
C HIS A 219 13.21 11.62 -36.81
N VAL A 220 12.27 11.60 -35.87
CA VAL A 220 10.99 12.32 -35.97
C VAL A 220 11.22 13.75 -35.48
N PRO A 221 10.96 14.78 -36.31
CA PRO A 221 11.04 16.17 -35.87
C PRO A 221 9.99 16.43 -34.79
N LEU A 222 10.41 17.04 -33.68
CA LEU A 222 9.52 17.41 -32.57
C LEU A 222 8.85 18.73 -32.91
N ASP A 223 7.54 18.69 -33.18
CA ASP A 223 6.73 19.91 -33.30
C ASP A 223 5.97 20.08 -31.98
N THR A 224 6.54 20.85 -31.06
CA THR A 224 5.99 21.05 -29.71
C THR A 224 4.97 22.18 -29.75
N VAL A 225 3.70 21.84 -29.55
CA VAL A 225 2.63 22.82 -29.33
C VAL A 225 2.78 23.38 -27.92
N GLN A 226 2.80 24.70 -27.79
CA GLN A 226 2.80 25.36 -26.49
C GLN A 226 1.42 25.20 -25.82
N LEU A 227 1.41 24.74 -24.57
CA LEU A 227 0.18 24.58 -23.78
C LEU A 227 -0.35 25.94 -23.31
N ASN A 228 -1.67 26.08 -23.26
CA ASN A 228 -2.32 27.23 -22.64
C ASN A 228 -2.36 27.08 -21.12
N ALA A 229 -2.64 28.17 -20.40
CA ALA A 229 -2.76 28.14 -18.95
C ALA A 229 -3.83 27.14 -18.45
N SER A 230 -4.96 27.02 -19.14
CA SER A 230 -6.02 26.06 -18.82
C SER A 230 -5.61 24.60 -19.01
N ASP A 231 -4.72 24.32 -19.98
CA ASP A 231 -4.22 22.97 -20.26
C ASP A 231 -3.30 22.45 -19.14
N ARG A 232 -2.76 23.39 -18.34
CA ARG A 232 -1.89 23.14 -17.18
C ARG A 232 -2.67 23.01 -15.86
N THR A 233 -4.01 23.01 -15.90
CA THR A 233 -4.82 22.66 -14.74
C THR A 233 -5.17 21.18 -14.79
N ILE A 234 -4.60 20.38 -13.88
CA ILE A 234 -4.83 18.94 -13.82
C ILE A 234 -5.85 18.61 -12.74
N THR A 235 -6.92 17.92 -13.13
CA THR A 235 -7.97 17.48 -12.22
C THR A 235 -7.77 16.01 -11.86
N PHE A 236 -7.68 15.73 -10.56
CA PHE A 236 -7.60 14.38 -10.01
C PHE A 236 -8.86 14.04 -9.20
N ALA A 237 -9.19 12.76 -9.15
CA ALA A 237 -10.13 12.23 -8.15
C ALA A 237 -9.51 11.05 -7.41
N VAL A 238 -9.76 10.93 -6.10
CA VAL A 238 -9.41 9.78 -5.28
C VAL A 238 -10.70 9.17 -4.75
N ILE A 239 -11.04 7.96 -5.22
CA ILE A 239 -12.26 7.25 -4.84
C ILE A 239 -11.93 6.24 -3.75
N GLY A 240 -12.60 6.38 -2.61
CA GLY A 240 -12.37 5.62 -1.39
C GLY A 240 -11.44 6.37 -0.44
N LEU A 241 -11.91 6.67 0.76
CA LEU A 241 -11.16 7.36 1.82
C LEU A 241 -10.97 6.47 3.05
N GLY A 242 -10.84 5.16 2.82
CA GLY A 242 -10.27 4.24 3.81
C GLY A 242 -8.76 4.42 3.96
N PRO A 243 -8.08 3.55 4.73
CA PRO A 243 -6.65 3.71 5.01
C PRO A 243 -5.76 3.86 3.76
N VAL A 244 -5.94 3.00 2.75
CA VAL A 244 -5.19 3.08 1.48
C VAL A 244 -5.54 4.36 0.71
N GLY A 245 -6.80 4.81 0.76
CA GLY A 245 -7.26 6.03 0.12
C GLY A 245 -6.62 7.29 0.68
N ILE A 246 -6.51 7.38 2.01
CA ILE A 246 -5.76 8.45 2.69
C ILE A 246 -4.28 8.40 2.30
N CYS A 247 -3.66 7.22 2.30
CA CYS A 247 -2.29 7.07 1.81
C CYS A 247 -2.13 7.52 0.35
N ALA A 248 -3.08 7.21 -0.52
CA ALA A 248 -3.07 7.60 -1.93
C ALA A 248 -3.20 9.13 -2.10
N LEU A 249 -4.13 9.75 -1.38
CA LEU A 249 -4.32 11.20 -1.38
C LEU A 249 -3.09 11.94 -0.87
N VAL A 250 -2.57 11.56 0.30
CA VAL A 250 -1.38 12.18 0.88
C VAL A 250 -0.17 11.99 -0.04
N SER A 251 0.01 10.80 -0.62
CA SER A 251 1.10 10.55 -1.57
C SER A 251 0.98 11.39 -2.83
N LEU A 252 -0.23 11.53 -3.39
CA LEU A 252 -0.49 12.36 -4.56
C LEU A 252 -0.16 13.82 -4.29
N LEU A 253 -0.63 14.37 -3.17
CA LEU A 253 -0.36 15.76 -2.78
C LEU A 253 1.13 15.98 -2.52
N ASP A 254 1.81 15.04 -1.87
CA ASP A 254 3.24 15.15 -1.59
C ASP A 254 4.09 15.16 -2.87
N MET A 255 3.78 14.28 -3.83
CA MET A 255 4.48 14.21 -5.11
C MET A 255 4.22 15.44 -6.00
N LEU A 256 3.06 16.10 -5.82
CA LEU A 256 2.67 17.30 -6.58
C LEU A 256 3.19 18.60 -5.95
N GLU A 257 3.58 18.61 -4.66
CA GLU A 257 3.99 19.82 -3.93
C GLU A 257 5.12 20.59 -4.62
N ASP A 258 6.11 19.86 -5.17
CA ASP A 258 7.29 20.45 -5.80
C ASP A 258 7.10 20.75 -7.30
N ILE A 259 5.91 20.49 -7.86
CA ILE A 259 5.63 20.69 -9.28
C ILE A 259 5.00 22.08 -9.49
N SER A 260 5.82 23.03 -9.95
CA SER A 260 5.42 24.43 -10.20
C SER A 260 4.91 24.71 -11.62
N THR A 261 5.00 23.74 -12.52
CA THR A 261 4.61 23.86 -13.94
C THR A 261 3.10 23.77 -14.16
N ILE A 262 2.35 23.25 -13.18
CA ILE A 262 0.90 23.02 -13.27
C ILE A 262 0.16 23.60 -12.07
N THR A 263 -1.13 23.83 -12.25
CA THR A 263 -2.10 23.92 -11.16
C THR A 263 -2.79 22.56 -11.03
N TYR A 264 -3.15 22.16 -9.83
CA TYR A 264 -3.90 20.91 -9.65
C TYR A 264 -5.06 21.08 -8.67
N GLN A 265 -6.10 20.30 -8.92
CA GLN A 265 -7.30 20.24 -8.10
C GLN A 265 -7.70 18.79 -7.90
N VAL A 266 -8.15 18.45 -6.69
CA VAL A 266 -8.37 17.06 -6.27
C VAL A 266 -9.75 16.95 -5.61
N VAL A 267 -10.56 16.00 -6.07
CA VAL A 267 -11.80 15.60 -5.38
C VAL A 267 -11.56 14.28 -4.64
N ALA A 268 -11.66 14.30 -3.32
CA ALA A 268 -11.54 13.15 -2.43
C ALA A 268 -12.95 12.61 -2.11
N ILE A 269 -13.24 11.36 -2.49
CA ILE A 269 -14.62 10.85 -2.60
C ILE A 269 -14.81 9.62 -1.71
N ASP A 270 -15.77 9.67 -0.79
CA ASP A 270 -16.24 8.48 -0.06
C ASP A 270 -17.70 8.68 0.38
N PRO A 271 -18.59 7.68 0.28
CA PRO A 271 -19.96 7.80 0.76
C PRO A 271 -20.07 7.85 2.29
N ASN A 272 -19.07 7.35 3.04
CA ASN A 272 -19.08 7.33 4.49
C ASN A 272 -18.64 8.69 5.09
N VAL A 273 -19.52 9.31 5.86
CA VAL A 273 -19.30 10.60 6.52
C VAL A 273 -18.05 10.57 7.42
N SER A 274 -17.86 9.52 8.22
CA SER A 274 -16.73 9.48 9.17
C SER A 274 -15.37 9.44 8.45
N ARG A 275 -15.31 8.79 7.27
CA ARG A 275 -14.11 8.78 6.42
C ARG A 275 -13.84 10.14 5.80
N ARG A 276 -14.89 10.87 5.41
CA ARG A 276 -14.76 12.26 4.92
C ARG A 276 -14.27 13.20 6.02
N GLU A 277 -14.80 13.09 7.23
CA GLU A 277 -14.35 13.88 8.40
C GLU A 277 -12.89 13.58 8.77
N LYS A 278 -12.49 12.31 8.74
CA LYS A 278 -11.09 11.90 8.91
C LYS A 278 -10.20 12.51 7.84
N CYS A 279 -10.60 12.40 6.57
CA CYS A 279 -9.88 13.00 5.44
C CYS A 279 -9.71 14.51 5.63
N GLN A 280 -10.75 15.22 6.07
CA GLN A 280 -10.67 16.65 6.34
C GLN A 280 -9.68 16.96 7.47
N SER A 281 -9.66 16.15 8.53
CA SER A 281 -8.69 16.29 9.63
C SER A 281 -7.25 16.09 9.15
N VAL A 282 -7.02 15.11 8.26
CA VAL A 282 -5.72 14.88 7.62
C VAL A 282 -5.31 16.08 6.75
N LEU A 283 -6.23 16.59 5.93
CA LEU A 283 -5.97 17.76 5.07
C LEU A 283 -5.59 18.99 5.89
N THR A 284 -6.28 19.25 7.00
CA THR A 284 -5.96 20.35 7.92
C THR A 284 -4.60 20.18 8.60
N SER A 285 -4.15 18.95 8.86
CA SER A 285 -2.79 18.69 9.37
C SER A 285 -1.72 19.08 8.34
N ILE A 286 -1.93 18.73 7.06
CA ILE A 286 -0.95 18.95 5.99
C ILE A 286 -1.05 20.34 5.34
N GLU A 287 -2.03 21.17 5.72
CA GLU A 287 -2.36 22.48 5.12
C GLU A 287 -1.17 23.45 5.08
N SER A 288 -0.16 23.29 5.96
CA SER A 288 1.06 24.09 5.92
C SER A 288 1.99 23.79 4.72
N GLY A 289 1.78 22.66 4.02
CA GLY A 289 2.59 22.19 2.88
C GLY A 289 1.89 22.21 1.51
N VAL A 290 0.56 22.18 1.45
CA VAL A 290 -0.15 22.06 0.15
C VAL A 290 -0.52 23.44 -0.41
N LYS A 291 0.48 24.23 -0.81
CA LYS A 291 0.33 25.66 -1.17
C LYS A 291 -0.34 25.93 -2.52
N SER A 292 -0.66 24.89 -3.31
CA SER A 292 -1.10 25.04 -4.71
C SER A 292 -2.30 24.15 -5.10
N ALA A 293 -2.96 23.49 -4.15
CA ALA A 293 -4.05 22.57 -4.43
C ALA A 293 -5.41 23.11 -4.01
N GLN A 294 -6.40 23.04 -4.90
CA GLN A 294 -7.80 23.03 -4.47
C GLN A 294 -8.18 21.57 -4.18
N VAL A 295 -8.28 21.19 -2.91
CA VAL A 295 -8.76 19.86 -2.50
C VAL A 295 -10.16 19.97 -1.91
N VAL A 296 -11.11 19.17 -2.41
CA VAL A 296 -12.47 19.11 -1.88
C VAL A 296 -12.80 17.67 -1.49
N VAL A 297 -13.31 17.48 -0.28
CA VAL A 297 -13.83 16.20 0.20
C VAL A 297 -15.35 16.19 -0.02
N ALA A 298 -15.86 15.17 -0.69
CA ALA A 298 -17.25 15.13 -1.15
C ALA A 298 -17.84 13.72 -1.09
N ASP A 299 -19.16 13.62 -1.04
CA ASP A 299 -19.84 12.35 -1.34
C ASP A 299 -19.87 12.07 -2.86
N ILE A 300 -20.51 10.96 -3.24
CA ILE A 300 -20.54 10.50 -4.64
C ILE A 300 -21.25 11.50 -5.57
N ASP A 301 -22.38 12.06 -5.16
CA ASP A 301 -23.18 12.91 -6.05
C ASP A 301 -22.63 14.34 -6.08
N GLU A 302 -22.20 14.85 -4.94
CA GLU A 302 -21.46 16.11 -4.84
C GLU A 302 -20.21 16.08 -5.72
N SER A 303 -19.44 14.99 -5.67
CA SER A 303 -18.20 14.87 -6.46
C SER A 303 -18.43 14.98 -7.97
N LYS A 304 -19.52 14.40 -8.50
CA LYS A 304 -19.86 14.49 -9.93
C LYS A 304 -20.16 15.93 -10.33
N ASN A 305 -20.87 16.67 -9.49
CA ASN A 305 -21.18 18.08 -9.74
C ASN A 305 -19.92 18.94 -9.69
N ILE A 306 -19.07 18.73 -8.68
CA ILE A 306 -17.77 19.44 -8.55
C ILE A 306 -16.90 19.20 -9.78
N VAL A 307 -16.70 17.93 -10.19
CA VAL A 307 -15.89 17.60 -11.37
C VAL A 307 -16.48 18.23 -12.63
N LYS A 308 -17.82 18.19 -12.80
CA LYS A 308 -18.49 18.81 -13.93
C LYS A 308 -18.25 20.33 -13.97
N ASP A 309 -18.40 21.01 -12.85
CA ASP A 309 -18.25 22.47 -12.76
C ASP A 309 -16.79 22.89 -12.99
N TRP A 310 -15.84 22.19 -12.36
CA TRP A 310 -14.41 22.45 -12.49
C TRP A 310 -13.86 22.23 -13.91
N THR A 311 -14.46 21.32 -14.67
CA THR A 311 -13.92 20.87 -15.96
C THR A 311 -14.81 21.23 -17.15
N GLY A 312 -15.90 21.98 -16.93
CA GLY A 312 -16.90 22.24 -17.97
C GLY A 312 -17.56 20.96 -18.51
N GLY A 313 -17.65 19.91 -17.68
CA GLY A 313 -18.19 18.60 -18.03
C GLY A 313 -17.24 17.65 -18.75
N VAL A 314 -15.95 18.00 -18.87
CA VAL A 314 -14.96 17.16 -19.56
C VAL A 314 -14.51 15.97 -18.71
N GLY A 315 -14.34 16.15 -17.40
CA GLY A 315 -13.90 15.12 -16.46
C GLY A 315 -12.43 15.22 -16.00
N CYS A 316 -12.05 14.37 -15.05
CA CYS A 316 -10.73 14.29 -14.45
C CYS A 316 -9.66 13.76 -15.42
N ASN A 317 -8.46 14.34 -15.38
CA ASN A 317 -7.29 13.84 -16.10
C ASN A 317 -6.89 12.44 -15.62
N ALA A 318 -6.92 12.23 -14.30
CA ALA A 318 -6.67 10.94 -13.69
C ALA A 318 -7.60 10.67 -12.50
N VAL A 319 -7.98 9.41 -12.33
CA VAL A 319 -8.77 8.92 -11.20
C VAL A 319 -8.02 7.79 -10.51
N LEU A 320 -7.76 7.93 -9.23
CA LEU A 320 -7.23 6.88 -8.37
C LEU A 320 -8.43 6.14 -7.76
N GLU A 321 -8.62 4.90 -8.15
CA GLU A 321 -9.69 4.05 -7.63
C GLU A 321 -9.11 3.06 -6.61
N VAL A 322 -9.55 3.19 -5.35
CA VAL A 322 -8.91 2.54 -4.19
C VAL A 322 -9.94 1.76 -3.36
N VAL A 323 -11.03 1.31 -3.98
CA VAL A 323 -12.14 0.59 -3.32
C VAL A 323 -12.19 -0.87 -3.76
N GLY A 324 -12.13 -1.15 -5.07
CA GLY A 324 -12.15 -2.50 -5.62
C GLY A 324 -13.54 -3.08 -5.84
N ASN A 325 -14.51 -2.28 -6.30
CA ASN A 325 -15.84 -2.79 -6.65
C ASN A 325 -16.42 -2.11 -7.90
N ASN A 326 -17.54 -2.66 -8.41
CA ASN A 326 -18.15 -2.17 -9.65
C ASN A 326 -18.68 -0.73 -9.52
N SER A 327 -19.27 -0.34 -8.39
CA SER A 327 -19.80 1.03 -8.24
C SER A 327 -18.69 2.08 -8.25
N ALA A 328 -17.55 1.80 -7.62
CA ALA A 328 -16.38 2.66 -7.64
C ALA A 328 -15.75 2.75 -9.04
N LEU A 329 -15.65 1.64 -9.76
CA LEU A 329 -15.16 1.64 -11.15
C LEU A 329 -16.12 2.34 -12.11
N THR A 330 -17.44 2.21 -11.94
CA THR A 330 -18.44 2.96 -12.71
C THR A 330 -18.24 4.46 -12.46
N LEU A 331 -18.15 4.88 -11.21
CA LEU A 331 -17.90 6.28 -10.86
C LEU A 331 -16.59 6.78 -11.49
N ALA A 332 -15.51 6.01 -11.40
CA ALA A 332 -14.23 6.34 -12.00
C ALA A 332 -14.34 6.55 -13.51
N TYR A 333 -15.05 5.65 -14.20
CA TYR A 333 -15.31 5.76 -15.62
C TYR A 333 -16.19 6.97 -15.98
N ASP A 334 -17.20 7.28 -15.17
CA ASP A 334 -18.10 8.41 -15.40
C ASP A 334 -17.36 9.75 -15.31
N ILE A 335 -16.51 9.90 -14.28
CA ILE A 335 -15.84 11.18 -13.99
C ILE A 335 -14.51 11.35 -14.71
N VAL A 336 -13.88 10.30 -15.25
CA VAL A 336 -12.64 10.45 -16.04
C VAL A 336 -12.94 11.09 -17.39
N ARG A 337 -12.04 11.95 -17.90
CA ARG A 337 -12.20 12.55 -19.23
C ARG A 337 -11.87 11.60 -20.38
N PRO A 338 -12.31 11.89 -21.61
CA PRO A 338 -11.72 11.28 -22.79
C PRO A 338 -10.20 11.45 -22.81
N PHE A 339 -9.45 10.40 -23.17
CA PHE A 339 -7.98 10.37 -23.02
C PHE A 339 -7.49 10.61 -21.58
N GLY A 340 -8.27 10.25 -20.56
CA GLY A 340 -7.84 10.21 -19.16
C GLY A 340 -7.32 8.83 -18.72
N VAL A 341 -6.98 8.73 -17.44
CA VAL A 341 -6.37 7.55 -16.83
C VAL A 341 -7.15 7.14 -15.58
N ILE A 342 -7.42 5.86 -15.42
CA ILE A 342 -7.90 5.28 -14.17
C ILE A 342 -6.79 4.36 -13.64
N SER A 343 -6.22 4.71 -12.48
CA SER A 343 -5.28 3.87 -11.72
C SER A 343 -6.05 3.17 -10.61
N SER A 344 -6.34 1.89 -10.79
CA SER A 344 -7.10 1.06 -9.85
C SER A 344 -6.16 0.10 -9.11
N VAL A 345 -6.13 0.26 -7.78
CA VAL A 345 -5.38 -0.62 -6.86
C VAL A 345 -6.31 -1.32 -5.86
N GLY A 346 -7.61 -1.03 -5.91
CA GLY A 346 -8.61 -1.73 -5.12
C GLY A 346 -8.73 -3.20 -5.52
N VAL A 347 -8.87 -4.10 -4.53
CA VAL A 347 -8.99 -5.54 -4.77
C VAL A 347 -10.36 -5.86 -5.37
N HIS A 348 -10.42 -5.96 -6.70
CA HIS A 348 -11.66 -6.23 -7.43
C HIS A 348 -11.88 -7.73 -7.64
N GLN A 349 -12.95 -8.27 -7.07
CA GLN A 349 -13.32 -9.69 -7.18
C GLN A 349 -14.64 -9.93 -7.92
N GLY A 350 -15.41 -8.87 -8.21
CA GLY A 350 -16.70 -8.97 -8.87
C GLY A 350 -16.59 -9.24 -10.37
N PRO A 351 -17.36 -10.19 -10.94
CA PRO A 351 -17.48 -10.35 -12.38
C PRO A 351 -18.72 -9.64 -12.96
N PRO A 352 -18.70 -9.20 -14.23
CA PRO A 352 -17.56 -8.63 -14.96
C PRO A 352 -17.34 -7.14 -14.60
N LEU A 353 -16.29 -6.54 -15.15
CA LEU A 353 -16.06 -5.08 -15.09
C LEU A 353 -17.31 -4.31 -15.56
N PRO A 354 -17.56 -3.10 -15.02
CA PRO A 354 -18.81 -2.37 -15.28
C PRO A 354 -18.83 -1.64 -16.64
N PHE A 355 -17.79 -1.83 -17.47
CA PHE A 355 -17.66 -1.23 -18.79
C PHE A 355 -17.20 -2.26 -19.81
N THR A 356 -17.57 -2.04 -21.07
CA THR A 356 -17.17 -2.88 -22.19
C THR A 356 -15.88 -2.40 -22.84
N GLY A 357 -15.26 -3.26 -23.66
CA GLY A 357 -14.14 -2.85 -24.51
C GLY A 357 -14.49 -1.69 -25.45
N ARG A 358 -15.76 -1.56 -25.89
CA ARG A 358 -16.22 -0.46 -26.73
C ARG A 358 -16.27 0.87 -25.97
N ASP A 359 -16.69 0.83 -24.71
CA ASP A 359 -16.78 2.04 -23.86
C ASP A 359 -15.39 2.65 -23.68
N VAL A 360 -14.42 1.84 -23.22
CA VAL A 360 -13.04 2.30 -23.03
C VAL A 360 -12.35 2.68 -24.35
N TYR A 361 -12.66 1.99 -25.46
CA TYR A 361 -12.16 2.35 -26.79
C TYR A 361 -12.68 3.72 -27.24
N ASN A 362 -13.99 3.95 -27.16
CA ASN A 362 -14.61 5.21 -27.61
C ASN A 362 -14.16 6.41 -26.76
N LYS A 363 -13.94 6.20 -25.46
CA LYS A 363 -13.46 7.25 -24.55
C LYS A 363 -11.92 7.38 -24.52
N ASN A 364 -11.18 6.47 -25.17
CA ASN A 364 -9.72 6.41 -25.15
C ASN A 364 -9.13 6.43 -23.73
N VAL A 365 -9.82 5.81 -22.77
CA VAL A 365 -9.39 5.78 -21.36
C VAL A 365 -8.27 4.74 -21.21
N SER A 366 -7.20 5.12 -20.51
CA SER A 366 -6.25 4.15 -20.01
C SER A 366 -6.77 3.57 -18.70
N PHE A 367 -6.72 2.25 -18.56
CA PHE A 367 -7.09 1.57 -17.33
C PHE A 367 -5.89 0.76 -16.83
N GLU A 368 -5.28 1.21 -15.75
CA GLU A 368 -4.16 0.54 -15.08
C GLU A 368 -4.67 -0.18 -13.84
N PHE A 369 -4.48 -1.49 -13.81
CA PHE A 369 -4.97 -2.36 -12.74
C PHE A 369 -3.80 -3.18 -12.20
N GLY A 370 -3.59 -3.21 -10.88
CA GLY A 370 -2.48 -3.99 -10.36
C GLY A 370 -2.23 -3.93 -8.87
N ARG A 371 -1.56 -4.98 -8.39
CA ARG A 371 -1.01 -5.08 -7.03
C ARG A 371 0.29 -4.27 -6.95
N CYS A 372 0.47 -3.52 -5.86
CA CYS A 372 1.67 -2.72 -5.62
C CYS A 372 2.95 -3.57 -5.55
N PRO A 373 4.01 -3.23 -6.33
CA PRO A 373 5.34 -3.80 -6.17
C PRO A 373 6.07 -3.10 -5.01
N VAL A 374 5.65 -3.37 -3.77
CA VAL A 374 6.09 -2.67 -2.55
C VAL A 374 7.60 -2.42 -2.50
N ARG A 375 8.42 -3.42 -2.83
CA ARG A 375 9.88 -3.28 -2.78
C ARG A 375 10.41 -2.20 -3.73
N ALA A 376 9.84 -2.06 -4.92
CA ALA A 376 10.25 -1.04 -5.87
C ALA A 376 9.73 0.36 -5.48
N ILE A 377 8.57 0.42 -4.83
CA ILE A 377 7.93 1.69 -4.40
C ILE A 377 8.48 2.17 -3.05
N LEU A 378 9.13 1.30 -2.29
CA LEU A 378 9.59 1.56 -0.93
C LEU A 378 10.36 2.88 -0.76
N PRO A 379 11.36 3.25 -1.60
CA PRO A 379 12.09 4.49 -1.38
C PRO A 379 11.19 5.74 -1.43
N ILE A 380 10.19 5.72 -2.33
CA ILE A 380 9.21 6.79 -2.47
C ILE A 380 8.27 6.82 -1.25
N ALA A 381 7.72 5.66 -0.88
CA ALA A 381 6.84 5.53 0.27
C ALA A 381 7.54 5.91 1.59
N ALA A 382 8.81 5.56 1.75
CA ALA A 382 9.63 5.93 2.90
C ALA A 382 9.87 7.44 2.99
N ALA A 383 10.15 8.10 1.86
CA ALA A 383 10.29 9.56 1.81
C ALA A 383 9.02 10.26 2.32
N ILE A 384 7.86 9.81 1.83
CA ILE A 384 6.55 10.31 2.23
C ILE A 384 6.30 10.05 3.71
N LEU A 385 6.58 8.83 4.19
CA LEU A 385 6.41 8.48 5.60
C LEU A 385 7.19 9.41 6.53
N LEU A 386 8.46 9.67 6.20
CA LEU A 386 9.35 10.51 7.01
C LEU A 386 8.92 11.97 7.00
N LYS A 387 8.46 12.47 5.85
CA LYS A 387 7.98 13.85 5.71
C LYS A 387 6.63 14.07 6.39
N ARG A 388 5.73 13.09 6.32
CA ARG A 388 4.33 13.18 6.78
C ARG A 388 4.07 12.48 8.12
N GLN A 389 5.00 12.61 9.07
CA GLN A 389 4.79 12.10 10.42
C GLN A 389 3.64 12.81 11.16
N ASP A 390 3.23 14.00 10.71
CA ASP A 390 2.03 14.68 11.18
C ASP A 390 0.73 13.87 10.90
N VAL A 391 0.74 13.03 9.86
CA VAL A 391 -0.37 12.12 9.53
C VAL A 391 -0.08 10.68 9.99
N PHE A 392 1.15 10.23 9.81
CA PHE A 392 1.51 8.81 9.96
C PHE A 392 2.20 8.46 11.28
N GLY A 393 2.67 9.45 12.03
CA GLY A 393 3.46 9.23 13.25
C GLY A 393 2.62 9.04 14.51
N GLY A 394 1.46 9.70 14.58
CA GLY A 394 0.56 9.64 15.74
C GLY A 394 -0.31 8.37 15.78
N VAL A 395 -0.89 8.11 16.95
CA VAL A 395 -1.86 7.02 17.19
C VAL A 395 -3.05 7.58 17.94
N GLY A 396 -4.26 7.39 17.39
CA GLY A 396 -5.52 7.76 18.03
C GLY A 396 -5.89 9.24 17.97
N GLU A 397 -5.08 10.08 17.32
CA GLU A 397 -5.41 11.48 17.08
C GLU A 397 -6.35 11.61 15.87
N SER A 398 -7.02 12.78 15.75
CA SER A 398 -7.98 13.02 14.67
C SER A 398 -7.37 12.85 13.28
N ALA A 399 -6.16 13.36 13.07
CA ALA A 399 -5.42 13.25 11.80
C ALA A 399 -4.55 11.99 11.69
N SER A 400 -4.30 11.27 12.80
CA SER A 400 -3.47 10.06 12.80
C SER A 400 -4.11 8.96 11.97
N LEU A 401 -3.38 8.32 11.05
CA LEU A 401 -3.95 7.20 10.30
C LEU A 401 -4.24 5.99 11.19
N ILE A 402 -3.35 5.70 12.15
CA ILE A 402 -3.46 4.60 13.10
C ILE A 402 -4.42 5.03 14.22
N ASP A 403 -5.50 4.29 14.41
CA ASP A 403 -6.48 4.64 15.44
C ASP A 403 -6.07 4.07 16.80
N ARG A 404 -5.65 2.80 16.85
CA ARG A 404 -5.40 2.08 18.11
C ARG A 404 -4.37 0.96 17.96
N ILE A 405 -3.72 0.64 19.07
CA ILE A 405 -2.87 -0.55 19.26
C ILE A 405 -3.49 -1.41 20.36
N LEU A 406 -3.81 -2.65 20.02
CA LEU A 406 -4.56 -3.59 20.87
C LEU A 406 -3.75 -4.86 21.16
N GLY A 407 -4.12 -5.59 22.22
CA GLY A 407 -3.62 -6.95 22.44
C GLY A 407 -4.35 -7.96 21.53
N PHE A 408 -3.83 -9.18 21.40
CA PHE A 408 -4.53 -10.23 20.63
C PHE A 408 -5.86 -10.64 21.24
N ASP A 409 -6.04 -10.53 22.56
CA ASP A 409 -7.30 -10.85 23.24
C ASP A 409 -8.49 -10.01 22.73
N GLU A 410 -8.22 -8.86 22.14
CA GLU A 410 -9.22 -7.97 21.54
C GLU A 410 -9.50 -8.30 20.06
N ALA A 411 -8.75 -9.21 19.44
CA ALA A 411 -8.84 -9.52 18.01
C ALA A 411 -10.25 -9.98 17.57
N PRO A 412 -10.94 -10.91 18.25
CA PRO A 412 -12.26 -11.36 17.81
C PRO A 412 -13.30 -10.24 17.75
N GLU A 413 -13.21 -9.27 18.67
CA GLU A 413 -14.16 -8.15 18.72
C GLU A 413 -13.77 -7.03 17.75
N ILE A 414 -12.49 -6.67 17.68
CA ILE A 414 -12.07 -5.58 16.80
C ILE A 414 -12.24 -5.95 15.32
N TYR A 415 -12.15 -7.23 14.94
CA TYR A 415 -12.49 -7.68 13.58
C TYR A 415 -13.95 -7.37 13.21
N LYS A 416 -14.89 -7.49 14.17
CA LYS A 416 -16.30 -7.13 13.94
C LYS A 416 -16.48 -5.62 13.79
N VAL A 417 -15.88 -4.85 14.71
CA VAL A 417 -15.92 -3.37 14.66
C VAL A 417 -15.31 -2.85 13.36
N PHE A 418 -14.18 -3.41 12.93
CA PHE A 418 -13.54 -3.07 11.68
C PHE A 418 -14.39 -3.46 10.46
N ASN A 419 -15.03 -4.64 10.51
CA ASN A 419 -15.96 -5.09 9.48
C ASN A 419 -17.16 -4.15 9.30
N GLU A 420 -17.68 -3.59 10.39
CA GLU A 420 -18.79 -2.64 10.41
C GLU A 420 -18.37 -1.19 10.07
N GLY A 421 -17.07 -0.96 9.86
CA GLY A 421 -16.52 0.36 9.57
C GLY A 421 -16.46 1.30 10.79
N GLY A 422 -16.51 0.74 12.00
CA GLY A 422 -16.39 1.48 13.26
C GLY A 422 -14.97 1.92 13.62
N CYS A 423 -13.96 1.45 12.86
CA CYS A 423 -12.58 1.92 12.95
C CYS A 423 -11.88 1.93 11.58
N GLY A 424 -10.78 2.68 11.50
CA GLY A 424 -9.85 2.77 10.38
C GLY A 424 -8.68 1.80 10.55
N LYS A 425 -7.47 2.28 10.87
CA LYS A 425 -6.28 1.40 10.94
C LYS A 425 -6.05 0.89 12.37
N ILE A 426 -6.06 -0.43 12.54
CA ILE A 426 -5.79 -1.11 13.81
C ILE A 426 -4.46 -1.86 13.72
N LEU A 427 -3.68 -1.77 14.80
CA LEU A 427 -2.50 -2.59 15.01
C LEU A 427 -2.69 -3.50 16.22
N PHE A 428 -2.05 -4.65 16.19
CA PHE A 428 -1.90 -5.56 17.31
C PHE A 428 -0.47 -5.53 17.84
N ASP A 429 -0.31 -5.42 19.16
CA ASP A 429 0.91 -5.77 19.87
C ASP A 429 0.77 -7.23 20.37
N PRO A 430 1.49 -8.19 19.78
CA PRO A 430 1.40 -9.61 20.13
C PRO A 430 1.82 -9.95 21.58
N TRP A 431 2.41 -9.00 22.29
CA TRP A 431 2.98 -9.16 23.63
C TRP A 431 2.15 -8.49 24.71
N ARG A 432 1.13 -7.73 24.31
CA ARG A 432 0.16 -7.13 25.22
C ARG A 432 -0.95 -8.13 25.54
N SER A 433 -1.21 -8.31 26.83
CA SER A 433 -2.36 -9.05 27.37
C SER A 433 -3.63 -8.22 27.38
#